data_AF-A0A9P5PF91-F1
#
_entry.id   AF-A0A9P5PF91-F1
#
_cell.length_a   1.000
_cell.length_b   1.000
_cell.length_c   1.000
_cell.angle_alpha   90.00
_cell.angle_beta   90.00
_cell.angle_gamma   90.00
#
_symmetry.space_group_name_H-M   'P 1'
#
loop_
_entity.id
_entity.type
_entity.pdbx_description
1 polymer ?
#
loop_
_entity_poly.entity_id
_entity_poly.type
_entity_poly.pdbx_seq_one_letter_code
_entity_poly.pdbx_strand_id
1 'polypeptide(L)' 'MDYISDLLTTVDMDIATRVAVFVDNGWLSFTSNIVRRRLVDGNKSITIRFF' A
#
# COMPACT_ATOMS: atom_id res chain seq x y z
N MET A 1 0.19 -9.13 -20.80
CA MET A 1 0.48 -8.97 -19.37
C MET A 1 1.98 -9.14 -19.22
N ASP A 2 2.69 -8.17 -18.64
CA ASP A 2 4.14 -8.25 -18.44
C ASP A 2 4.43 -8.75 -17.02
N TYR A 3 4.98 -9.96 -16.92
CA TYR A 3 5.29 -10.64 -15.66
C TYR A 3 6.24 -9.82 -14.77
N ILE A 4 7.14 -9.05 -15.38
CA ILE A 4 8.10 -8.22 -14.64
C ILE A 4 7.37 -7.07 -13.94
N SER A 5 6.47 -6.39 -14.65
CA SER A 5 5.66 -5.31 -14.08
C SER A 5 4.76 -5.79 -12.94
N ASP A 6 4.15 -6.97 -13.06
CA ASP A 6 3.30 -7.55 -12.01
C ASP A 6 4.13 -7.94 -10.76
N LEU A 7 5.36 -8.43 -10.95
CA LEU A 7 6.28 -8.74 -9.87
C LEU A 7 6.71 -7.48 -9.11
N LEU A 8 7.10 -6.41 -9.82
CA LEU A 8 7.50 -5.16 -9.20
C LEU A 8 6.36 -4.55 -8.37
N THR A 9 5.14 -4.54 -8.94
CA THR A 9 3.93 -4.06 -8.24
C THR A 9 3.66 -4.87 -6.97
N THR A 10 3.92 -6.18 -7.01
CA THR A 10 3.77 -7.06 -5.83
C THR A 10 4.78 -6.72 -4.74
N VAL A 11 6.04 -6.46 -5.10
CA VAL A 11 7.10 -6.07 -4.17
C VAL A 11 6.80 -4.71 -3.55
N ASP A 12 6.34 -3.74 -4.35
CA ASP A 12 5.99 -2.41 -3.87
C ASP A 12 4.85 -2.46 -2.84
N MET A 13 3.83 -3.29 -3.06
CA MET A 13 2.75 -3.50 -2.09
C MET A 13 3.24 -4.10 -0.77
N ASP A 14 4.16 -5.08 -0.83
CA ASP A 14 4.73 -5.69 0.38
C ASP A 14 5.51 -4.67 1.20
N ILE A 15 6.32 -3.84 0.53
CA ILE A 15 7.06 -2.74 1.17
C ILE A 15 6.08 -1.74 1.79
N ALA A 16 5.11 -1.24 1.02
CA ALA A 16 4.14 -0.23 1.47
C ALA A 16 3.25 -0.72 2.63
N THR A 17 3.07 -2.03 2.77
CA THR A 17 2.35 -2.62 3.91
C THR A 17 3.20 -2.62 5.19
N ARG A 18 4.53 -2.75 5.07
CA ARG A 18 5.46 -2.90 6.20
C ARG A 18 6.12 -1.61 6.69
N VAL A 19 6.02 -0.51 5.94
CA VAL A 19 6.58 0.79 6.36
C VAL A 19 5.92 1.34 7.63
N ALA A 20 6.67 2.13 8.40
CA ALA A 20 6.18 2.77 9.62
C ALA A 20 5.08 3.81 9.35
N VAL A 21 5.19 4.55 8.25
CA VAL A 21 4.20 5.54 7.77
C VAL A 21 4.02 5.36 6.28
N PHE A 22 2.77 5.29 5.83
CA PHE A 22 2.40 5.20 4.41
C PHE A 22 1.73 6.50 3.98
N VAL A 23 2.21 7.10 2.89
CA VAL A 23 1.71 8.36 2.32
C VAL A 23 1.52 8.17 0.82
N ASP A 24 0.31 8.39 0.30
CA ASP A 24 0.02 8.21 -1.13
C ASP A 24 -1.25 8.98 -1.57
N ASN A 25 -1.61 8.92 -2.85
CA ASN A 25 -2.85 9.50 -3.38
C ASN A 25 -4.06 8.66 -2.96
N GLY A 26 -4.99 9.27 -2.20
CA GLY A 26 -6.18 8.60 -1.69
C GLY A 26 -7.23 8.18 -2.74
N TRP A 27 -7.10 8.64 -3.99
CA TRP A 27 -8.06 8.37 -5.07
C TRP A 27 -7.70 7.17 -5.95
N LEU A 28 -6.58 6.50 -5.70
CA LEU A 28 -6.18 5.33 -6.49
C LEU A 28 -6.64 4.02 -5.85
N SER A 29 -7.15 3.10 -6.67
CA SER A 29 -7.53 1.74 -6.23
C SER A 29 -6.34 0.96 -5.67
N PHE A 30 -5.13 1.23 -6.18
CA PHE A 30 -3.89 0.66 -5.67
C PHE A 30 -3.64 1.05 -4.20
N THR A 31 -3.75 2.34 -3.90
CA THR A 31 -3.66 2.89 -2.53
C THR A 31 -4.68 2.23 -1.61
N SER A 32 -5.91 2.06 -2.07
CA SER A 32 -6.97 1.40 -1.28
C SER A 32 -6.62 -0.04 -0.90
N ASN A 33 -5.95 -0.79 -1.78
CA ASN A 33 -5.51 -2.16 -1.48
C ASN A 33 -4.44 -2.20 -0.39
N ILE A 34 -3.46 -1.29 -0.44
CA ILE A 34 -2.41 -1.16 0.59
C ILE A 34 -3.04 -0.74 1.92
N VAL A 35 -3.89 0.30 1.92
CA VAL A 35 -4.58 0.79 3.13
C VAL A 35 -5.41 -0.33 3.77
N ARG A 36 -6.20 -1.06 2.97
CA ARG A 36 -6.97 -2.20 3.45
C ARG A 36 -6.07 -3.24 4.09
N ARG A 37 -4.93 -3.58 3.46
CA ARG A 37 -4.01 -4.59 3.99
C ARG A 37 -3.36 -4.13 5.31
N ARG A 38 -2.88 -2.88 5.37
CA ARG A 38 -2.32 -2.29 6.59
C ARG A 38 -3.28 -2.35 7.76
N LEU A 39 -4.56 -2.03 7.53
CA LEU A 39 -5.60 -2.07 8.55
C LEU A 39 -5.90 -3.51 9.02
N VAL A 40 -5.95 -4.47 8.09
CA VAL A 40 -6.10 -5.91 8.40
C VAL A 40 -4.92 -6.42 9.23
N ASP A 41 -3.71 -5.98 8.90
CA ASP A 41 -2.48 -6.35 9.60
C ASP A 41 -2.30 -5.57 10.94
N GLY A 42 -3.30 -4.78 11.35
CA GLY A 42 -3.34 -4.12 12.67
C GLY A 42 -2.58 -2.80 12.77
N ASN A 43 -2.16 -2.20 11.65
CA ASN A 43 -1.53 -0.87 11.69
C ASN A 43 -2.53 0.20 12.15
N LYS A 44 -2.03 1.17 12.91
CA LYS A 44 -2.85 2.29 13.39
C LYS A 44 -3.22 3.20 12.23
N SER A 45 -4.48 3.62 12.13
CA SER A 45 -4.95 4.53 11.08
C SER A 45 -4.16 5.84 10.99
N ILE A 46 -3.61 6.34 12.11
CA ILE A 46 -2.78 7.56 12.14
C ILE A 46 -1.49 7.46 11.30
N THR A 47 -1.02 6.24 11.00
CA THR A 47 0.17 6.00 10.17
C THR A 47 -0.14 5.99 8.67
N ILE A 48 -1.39 6.23 8.26
CA ILE A 48 -1.83 6.33 6.87
C ILE A 48 -2.16 7.80 6.59
N ARG A 49 -1.55 8.38 5.54
CA ARG A 49 -1.74 9.77 5.15
C ARG A 49 -1.97 9.86 3.64
N PHE A 50 -2.69 10.90 3.23
CA PHE A 50 -2.96 11.16 1.83
C PHE A 50 -2.56 12.58 1.45
N PHE A 51 -2.18 12.76 0.18
CA PHE A 51 -1.99 14.07 -0.47
C PHE A 51 -3.01 14.28 -1.58
#